data_AF-A0A957FDE6-F1
#
_entry.id   AF-A0A957FDE6-F1
#
_cell.length_a   1.000
_cell.length_b   1.000
_cell.length_c   1.000
_cell.angle_alpha   90.00
_cell.angle_beta   90.00
_cell.angle_gamma   90.00
#
_symmetry.space_group_name_H-M   'P 1'
#
loop_
_entity.id
_entity.type
_entity.pdbx_description
1 polymer ?
#
loop_
_entity_poly.entity_id
_entity_poly.type
_entity_poly.pdbx_seq_one_letter_code
_entity_poly.pdbx_strand_id
1 'polypeptide(L)'
;RWTPGRFILWLIFVFTTLVMIVMFVHWQSFAWDRFSTYLIFWPLYIFLPINSAVFLMKSRTIRASNPIQMPTLWQFSLITIALVGTGYGIGLLIAPETLAGFWPWKVDAFHGRIYASAFLTPAVGAWILIRRHGAASEYLSFGATLLFGGFLPVLGTLLTNFNVPPERQINYNDLGTWFFFGIFLLTGILGAIQIALALQKSKKLVVN
;
A
#
# COMPACT_ATOMS: atom_id res chain seq x y z
N ARG A 1 1.07 -7.52 22.48
CA ARG A 1 2.25 -7.89 21.64
C ARG A 1 2.48 -6.74 20.66
N TRP A 2 3.64 -6.07 20.68
CA TRP A 2 3.91 -4.86 19.86
C TRP A 2 4.29 -5.15 18.40
N THR A 3 4.58 -6.42 18.09
CA THR A 3 5.06 -6.89 16.79
C THR A 3 4.24 -6.42 15.57
N PRO A 4 2.90 -6.59 15.52
CA PRO A 4 2.12 -6.07 14.39
C PRO A 4 2.13 -4.54 14.33
N GLY A 5 2.15 -3.86 15.48
CA GLY A 5 2.28 -2.41 15.55
C GLY A 5 3.58 -1.90 14.93
N ARG A 6 4.72 -2.53 15.24
CA ARG A 6 6.01 -2.17 14.62
C ARG A 6 6.01 -2.36 13.10
N PHE A 7 5.36 -3.41 12.60
CA PHE A 7 5.22 -3.62 11.16
C PHE A 7 4.36 -2.55 10.51
N ILE A 8 3.18 -2.24 11.08
CA ILE A 8 2.30 -1.19 10.59
C ILE A 8 2.99 0.18 10.62
N LEU A 9 3.78 0.48 11.66
CA LEU A 9 4.55 1.72 11.73
C LEU A 9 5.55 1.86 10.57
N TRP A 10 6.18 0.77 10.12
CA TRP A 10 6.99 0.81 8.90
C TRP A 10 6.16 1.14 7.65
N LEU A 11 4.97 0.56 7.52
CA LEU A 11 4.09 0.86 6.39
C LEU A 11 3.62 2.32 6.40
N ILE A 12 3.19 2.83 7.55
CA ILE A 12 2.81 4.24 7.72
C ILE A 12 4.01 5.14 7.41
N PHE A 13 5.19 4.83 7.95
CA PHE A 13 6.40 5.60 7.71
C PHE A 13 6.72 5.68 6.22
N VAL A 14 6.75 4.56 5.50
CA VAL A 14 7.05 4.54 4.07
C VAL A 14 6.00 5.32 3.27
N PHE A 15 4.72 5.02 3.48
CA PHE A 15 3.63 5.67 2.75
C PHE A 15 3.70 7.19 2.92
N THR A 16 3.72 7.64 4.18
CA THR A 16 3.62 9.06 4.51
C THR A 16 4.91 9.82 4.23
N THR A 17 6.08 9.20 4.34
CA THR A 17 7.35 9.84 3.95
C THR A 17 7.43 10.06 2.45
N LEU A 18 6.98 9.08 1.64
CA LEU A 18 6.96 9.24 0.19
C LEU A 18 6.01 10.36 -0.23
N VAL A 19 4.79 10.39 0.33
CA VAL A 19 3.85 11.48 0.09
C VAL A 19 4.45 12.82 0.53
N MET A 20 5.04 12.89 1.73
CA MET A 20 5.72 14.09 2.22
C MET A 20 6.82 14.58 1.28
N ILE A 21 7.67 13.70 0.76
CA ILE A 21 8.72 14.08 -0.21
C ILE A 21 8.09 14.68 -1.47
N VAL A 22 7.10 14.00 -2.06
CA VAL A 22 6.39 14.50 -3.24
C VAL A 22 5.74 15.85 -2.96
N MET A 23 5.18 16.04 -1.77
CA MET A 23 4.57 17.30 -1.34
C MET A 23 5.56 18.46 -1.30
N PHE A 24 6.74 18.25 -0.71
CA PHE A 24 7.76 19.29 -0.62
C PHE A 24 8.36 19.61 -2.00
N VAL A 25 8.61 18.59 -2.82
CA VAL A 25 9.17 18.79 -4.18
C VAL A 25 8.18 19.49 -5.10
N HIS A 26 6.90 19.14 -5.02
CA HIS A 26 5.84 19.66 -5.89
C HIS A 26 4.85 20.56 -5.14
N TRP A 27 5.34 21.34 -4.18
CA TRP A 27 4.49 22.20 -3.33
C TRP A 27 3.66 23.19 -4.15
N GLN A 28 4.14 23.61 -5.31
CA GLN A 28 3.42 24.52 -6.23
C GLN A 28 2.20 23.88 -6.88
N SER A 29 2.09 22.54 -6.90
CA SER A 29 0.94 21.82 -7.46
C SER A 29 -0.27 21.78 -6.52
N PHE A 30 -0.12 22.26 -5.29
CA PHE A 30 -1.22 22.28 -4.32
C PHE A 30 -2.21 23.42 -4.57
N ALA A 31 -3.49 23.09 -4.37
CA ALA A 31 -4.58 24.06 -4.28
C ALA A 31 -4.52 24.81 -2.95
N TRP A 32 -3.68 25.84 -2.91
CA TRP A 32 -3.43 26.70 -1.76
C TRP A 32 -4.61 27.62 -1.42
N ASP A 33 -5.67 27.63 -2.21
CA ASP A 33 -6.95 28.27 -1.89
C ASP A 33 -7.79 27.43 -0.90
N ARG A 34 -7.48 26.14 -0.75
CA ARG A 34 -8.28 25.20 0.04
C ARG A 34 -7.79 25.10 1.47
N PHE A 35 -8.71 25.32 2.42
CA PHE A 35 -8.45 25.16 3.85
C PHE A 35 -7.94 23.76 4.23
N SER A 36 -8.46 22.72 3.58
CA SER A 36 -8.03 21.34 3.82
C SER A 36 -6.57 21.08 3.46
N THR A 37 -6.01 21.84 2.52
CA THR A 37 -4.58 21.76 2.17
C THR A 37 -3.72 22.13 3.37
N TYR A 38 -3.96 23.28 3.99
CA TYR A 38 -3.14 23.79 5.08
C TYR A 38 -3.36 23.12 6.42
N LEU A 39 -4.61 22.87 6.81
CA LEU A 39 -4.88 22.42 8.18
C LEU A 39 -4.97 20.91 8.33
N ILE A 40 -5.21 20.18 7.24
CA ILE A 40 -5.41 18.73 7.30
C ILE A 40 -4.27 18.05 6.57
N PHE A 41 -4.14 18.28 5.27
CA PHE A 41 -3.23 17.51 4.42
C PHE A 41 -1.77 17.70 4.82
N TRP A 42 -1.28 18.94 4.88
CA TRP A 42 0.11 19.24 5.22
C TRP A 42 0.52 18.78 6.63
N PRO A 43 -0.22 19.13 7.71
CA PRO A 43 0.12 18.68 9.05
C PRO A 43 0.09 17.15 9.17
N LEU A 44 -0.88 16.48 8.55
CA LEU A 44 -0.99 15.02 8.60
C LEU A 44 0.25 14.34 8.01
N TYR A 45 0.66 14.74 6.81
CA TYR A 45 1.78 14.11 6.12
C TYR A 45 3.16 14.55 6.62
N ILE A 46 3.26 15.60 7.44
CA ILE A 46 4.48 15.91 8.20
C ILE A 46 4.49 15.14 9.53
N PHE A 47 3.37 15.12 10.25
CA PHE A 47 3.28 14.51 11.57
C PHE A 47 3.42 12.98 11.53
N LEU A 48 2.68 12.30 10.63
CA LEU A 48 2.66 10.84 10.60
C LEU A 48 4.03 10.16 10.35
N PRO A 49 4.89 10.61 9.41
CA PRO A 49 6.19 9.98 9.22
C PRO A 49 7.12 10.26 10.41
N ILE A 50 7.11 11.47 10.97
CA ILE A 50 7.90 11.81 12.17
C ILE A 50 7.45 10.94 13.35
N ASN A 51 6.14 10.90 13.61
CA ASN A 51 5.56 10.09 14.67
C ASN A 51 5.92 8.60 14.49
N SER A 52 5.79 8.08 13.28
CA SER A 52 6.14 6.69 12.98
C SER A 52 7.63 6.42 13.20
N ALA A 53 8.52 7.33 12.79
CA ALA A 53 9.95 7.23 13.02
C ALA A 53 10.29 7.20 14.52
N VAL A 54 9.69 8.09 15.32
CA VAL A 54 9.87 8.14 16.78
C VAL A 54 9.45 6.82 17.43
N PHE A 55 8.29 6.27 17.08
CA PHE A 55 7.83 5.01 17.64
C PHE A 55 8.63 3.80 17.13
N LEU A 56 9.11 3.82 15.88
CA LEU A 56 10.04 2.80 15.37
C LEU A 56 11.36 2.82 16.14
N MET A 57 11.93 3.99 16.40
CA MET A 57 13.15 4.14 17.21
C MET A 57 12.93 3.66 18.65
N LYS A 58 11.83 4.06 19.30
CA LYS A 58 11.49 3.63 20.66
C LYS A 58 11.26 2.12 20.75
N SER A 59 10.75 1.49 19.68
CA SER A 59 10.44 0.05 19.67
C SER A 59 11.57 -0.85 19.13
N ARG A 60 12.75 -0.29 18.83
CA ARG A 60 13.88 -1.05 18.27
C ARG A 60 14.41 -2.15 19.20
N THR A 61 14.30 -1.96 20.51
CA THR A 61 14.75 -2.90 21.55
C THR A 61 13.71 -3.93 21.93
N ILE A 62 12.46 -3.77 21.47
CA ILE A 62 11.38 -4.71 21.77
C ILE A 62 11.58 -5.99 20.97
N ARG A 63 11.65 -7.12 21.68
CA ARG A 63 11.83 -8.45 21.09
C ARG A 63 10.70 -8.75 20.10
N ALA A 64 11.08 -9.19 18.90
CA ALA A 64 10.12 -9.66 17.91
C ALA A 64 9.43 -10.95 18.39
N SER A 65 8.16 -11.12 18.03
CA SER A 65 7.48 -12.40 18.25
C SER A 65 8.09 -13.49 17.38
N ASN A 66 7.89 -14.75 17.80
CA ASN A 66 8.44 -15.90 17.08
C ASN A 66 8.00 -15.88 15.61
N PRO A 67 8.94 -16.09 14.69
CA PRO A 67 8.66 -16.10 13.25
C PRO A 67 7.80 -17.31 12.89
N ILE A 68 7.03 -17.20 11.81
CA ILE A 68 6.36 -18.35 11.20
C ILE A 68 6.96 -18.67 9.84
N GLN A 69 7.04 -19.96 9.53
CA GLN A 69 7.47 -20.42 8.22
C GLN A 69 6.28 -20.49 7.26
N MET A 70 6.29 -19.58 6.29
CA MET A 70 5.34 -19.57 5.19
C MET A 70 5.70 -20.61 4.11
N PRO A 71 4.71 -21.19 3.42
CA PRO A 71 4.95 -22.08 2.28
C PRO A 71 5.84 -21.43 1.21
N THR A 72 6.70 -22.21 0.55
CA THR A 72 7.63 -21.71 -0.48
C THR A 72 6.91 -20.95 -1.60
N LEU A 73 5.76 -21.46 -2.06
CA LEU A 73 4.94 -20.78 -3.07
C LEU A 73 4.50 -19.38 -2.61
N TRP A 74 4.16 -19.22 -1.33
CA TRP A 74 3.80 -17.92 -0.78
C TRP A 74 4.99 -16.97 -0.71
N GLN A 75 6.19 -17.49 -0.44
CA GLN A 75 7.41 -16.68 -0.47
C GLN A 75 7.68 -16.13 -1.88
N PHE A 76 7.44 -16.93 -2.92
CA PHE A 76 7.49 -16.43 -4.31
C PHE A 76 6.48 -15.32 -4.54
N SER A 77 5.23 -15.46 -4.08
CA SER A 77 4.23 -14.39 -4.18
C SER A 77 4.69 -13.09 -3.50
N LEU A 78 5.30 -13.19 -2.30
CA LEU A 78 5.87 -12.01 -1.62
C LEU A 78 6.99 -11.37 -2.42
N ILE A 79 7.90 -12.16 -3.01
CA ILE A 79 8.98 -11.65 -3.86
C ILE A 79 8.40 -10.94 -5.08
N THR A 80 7.37 -11.51 -5.72
CA THR A 80 6.68 -10.87 -6.84
C THR A 80 6.06 -9.54 -6.44
N ILE A 81 5.32 -9.48 -5.33
CA ILE A 81 4.75 -8.22 -4.80
C ILE A 81 5.86 -7.20 -4.54
N ALA A 82 6.96 -7.63 -3.93
CA ALA A 82 8.09 -6.77 -3.60
C ALA A 82 8.74 -6.20 -4.86
N LEU A 83 9.07 -7.03 -5.85
CA LEU A 83 9.72 -6.59 -7.08
C LEU A 83 8.80 -5.76 -7.97
N VAL A 84 7.59 -6.23 -8.24
CA VAL A 84 6.63 -5.54 -9.11
C VAL A 84 6.18 -4.22 -8.48
N GLY A 85 5.85 -4.22 -7.18
CA GLY A 85 5.45 -3.01 -6.48
C GLY A 85 6.58 -1.99 -6.36
N THR A 86 7.83 -2.43 -6.13
CA THR A 86 8.99 -1.54 -6.17
C THR A 86 9.20 -0.96 -7.57
N GLY A 87 9.23 -1.79 -8.60
CA GLY A 87 9.46 -1.35 -9.97
C GLY A 87 8.39 -0.38 -10.46
N TYR A 88 7.11 -0.74 -10.29
CA TYR A 88 5.99 0.09 -10.71
C TYR A 88 5.88 1.38 -9.89
N GLY A 89 6.09 1.30 -8.57
CA GLY A 89 6.06 2.48 -7.70
C GLY A 89 7.19 3.47 -7.99
N ILE A 90 8.43 3.00 -8.20
CA ILE A 90 9.53 3.87 -8.66
C ILE A 90 9.21 4.44 -10.04
N GLY A 91 8.66 3.61 -10.94
CA GLY A 91 8.24 4.04 -12.26
C GLY A 91 7.22 5.19 -12.22
N LEU A 92 6.24 5.14 -11.30
CA LEU A 92 5.27 6.22 -11.09
C LEU A 92 5.90 7.50 -10.55
N LEU A 93 7.03 7.43 -9.84
CA LEU A 93 7.77 8.63 -9.42
C LEU A 93 8.44 9.34 -10.61
N ILE A 94 8.93 8.54 -11.57
CA ILE A 94 9.72 9.01 -12.73
C ILE A 94 8.81 9.43 -13.90
N ALA A 95 7.90 8.54 -14.32
CA ALA A 95 7.03 8.69 -15.48
C ALA A 95 5.55 8.40 -15.13
N PRO A 96 4.93 9.23 -14.26
CA PRO A 96 3.59 9.00 -13.72
C PRO A 96 2.51 8.88 -14.79
N GLU A 97 2.47 9.80 -15.75
CA GLU A 97 1.39 9.87 -16.75
C GLU A 97 1.45 8.69 -17.73
N THR A 98 2.66 8.24 -18.09
CA THR A 98 2.85 7.06 -18.92
C THR A 98 2.40 5.79 -18.20
N LEU A 99 2.83 5.59 -16.96
CA LEU A 99 2.50 4.37 -16.23
C LEU A 99 1.06 4.34 -15.73
N ALA A 100 0.44 5.48 -15.49
CA ALA A 100 -0.98 5.57 -15.20
C ALA A 100 -1.87 5.59 -16.45
N GLY A 101 -1.28 5.53 -17.66
CA GLY A 101 -2.03 5.68 -18.92
C GLY A 101 -3.08 4.60 -19.19
N PHE A 102 -2.96 3.43 -18.55
CA PHE A 102 -3.98 2.37 -18.65
C PHE A 102 -5.08 2.48 -17.58
N TRP A 103 -4.99 3.44 -16.67
CA TRP A 103 -5.96 3.55 -15.58
C TRP A 103 -7.32 4.00 -16.14
N PRO A 104 -8.43 3.60 -15.51
CA PRO A 104 -9.76 3.89 -16.04
C PRO A 104 -10.15 5.38 -15.99
N TRP A 105 -9.29 6.22 -15.43
CA TRP A 105 -9.43 7.67 -15.40
C TRP A 105 -8.08 8.34 -15.61
N LYS A 106 -8.12 9.61 -16.04
CA LYS A 106 -6.91 10.41 -16.25
C LYS A 106 -6.23 10.74 -14.92
N VAL A 107 -4.94 10.45 -14.82
CA VAL A 107 -4.09 10.80 -13.69
C VAL A 107 -3.02 11.76 -14.15
N ASP A 108 -2.95 12.93 -13.53
CA ASP A 108 -1.86 13.88 -13.79
C ASP A 108 -0.56 13.46 -13.11
N ALA A 109 0.53 14.12 -13.50
CA ALA A 109 1.86 13.81 -12.99
C ALA A 109 2.00 13.97 -11.47
N PHE A 110 1.24 14.86 -10.83
CA PHE A 110 1.34 15.08 -9.39
C PHE A 110 0.65 13.95 -8.61
N HIS A 111 -0.59 13.62 -8.97
CA HIS A 111 -1.34 12.53 -8.34
C HIS A 111 -0.70 11.17 -8.59
N GLY A 112 -0.17 10.92 -9.80
CA GLY A 112 0.56 9.68 -10.10
C GLY A 112 1.76 9.45 -9.16
N ARG A 113 2.51 10.52 -8.83
CA ARG A 113 3.61 10.45 -7.87
C ARG A 113 3.14 10.22 -6.44
N ILE A 114 2.01 10.81 -6.04
CA ILE A 114 1.39 10.49 -4.75
C ILE A 114 0.98 9.02 -4.71
N TYR A 115 0.34 8.51 -5.76
CA TYR A 115 -0.09 7.11 -5.82
C TYR A 115 1.06 6.11 -5.84
N ALA A 116 2.28 6.49 -6.22
CA ALA A 116 3.46 5.65 -6.07
C ALA A 116 3.61 5.10 -4.64
N SER A 117 3.23 5.88 -3.62
CA SER A 117 3.25 5.45 -2.22
C SER A 117 2.38 4.22 -1.95
N ALA A 118 1.25 4.08 -2.65
CA ALA A 118 0.33 2.94 -2.51
C ALA A 118 0.92 1.63 -3.06
N PHE A 119 1.91 1.70 -3.97
CA PHE A 119 2.60 0.53 -4.52
C PHE A 119 3.92 0.24 -3.79
N LEU A 120 4.67 1.28 -3.42
CA LEU A 120 5.94 1.13 -2.68
C LEU A 120 5.74 0.65 -1.26
N THR A 121 4.66 1.07 -0.60
CA THR A 121 4.37 0.66 0.79
C THR A 121 4.18 -0.85 0.92
N PRO A 122 3.28 -1.51 0.16
CA PRO A 122 3.16 -2.95 0.24
C PRO A 122 4.41 -3.68 -0.27
N ALA A 123 5.16 -3.11 -1.22
CA ALA A 123 6.43 -3.68 -1.66
C ALA A 123 7.46 -3.73 -0.52
N VAL A 124 7.63 -2.63 0.24
CA VAL A 124 8.50 -2.60 1.42
C VAL A 124 7.98 -3.55 2.51
N GLY A 125 6.65 -3.62 2.71
CA GLY A 125 6.04 -4.60 3.60
C GLY A 125 6.43 -6.04 3.27
N ALA A 126 6.37 -6.41 1.99
CA ALA A 126 6.80 -7.72 1.51
C ALA A 126 8.30 -7.93 1.74
N TRP A 127 9.16 -6.96 1.40
CA TRP A 127 10.61 -7.04 1.66
C TRP A 127 10.94 -7.27 3.13
N ILE A 128 10.25 -6.55 4.03
CA ILE A 128 10.42 -6.70 5.48
C ILE A 128 10.07 -8.12 5.92
N LEU A 129 8.95 -8.69 5.45
CA LEU A 129 8.51 -10.03 5.82
C LEU A 129 9.45 -11.12 5.29
N ILE A 130 9.97 -10.96 4.05
CA ILE A 130 10.95 -11.86 3.44
C ILE A 130 12.26 -11.85 4.25
N ARG A 131 12.81 -10.66 4.52
CA ARG A 131 14.13 -10.49 5.15
C ARG A 131 14.21 -11.03 6.57
N ARG A 132 13.15 -10.88 7.37
CA ARG A 132 13.18 -11.18 8.80
C ARG A 132 12.37 -12.41 9.21
N HIS A 133 11.67 -13.03 8.26
CA HIS A 133 10.66 -14.07 8.50
C HIS A 133 9.61 -13.61 9.52
N GLY A 134 8.58 -12.90 9.06
CA GLY A 134 7.60 -12.26 9.96
C GLY A 134 6.88 -13.20 10.94
N ALA A 135 6.35 -12.62 12.02
CA ALA A 135 5.43 -13.31 12.91
C ALA A 135 4.02 -13.41 12.29
N ALA A 136 3.20 -14.34 12.76
CA ALA A 136 1.83 -14.52 12.25
C ALA A 136 1.01 -13.21 12.27
N SER A 137 1.12 -12.40 13.32
CA SER A 137 0.41 -11.12 13.40
C SER A 137 0.87 -10.10 12.36
N GLU A 138 2.13 -10.16 11.91
CA GLU A 138 2.64 -9.25 10.87
C GLU A 138 2.11 -9.66 9.49
N TYR A 139 2.03 -10.97 9.22
CA TYR A 139 1.38 -11.48 8.02
C TYR A 139 -0.13 -11.21 8.00
N LEU A 140 -0.81 -11.23 9.16
CA LEU A 140 -2.21 -10.81 9.26
C LEU A 140 -2.37 -9.33 8.93
N SER A 141 -1.57 -8.46 9.54
CA SER A 141 -1.60 -7.02 9.26
C SER A 141 -1.28 -6.74 7.79
N PHE A 142 -0.26 -7.37 7.23
CA PHE A 142 0.08 -7.20 5.81
C PHE A 142 -1.02 -7.74 4.89
N GLY A 143 -1.65 -8.86 5.27
CA GLY A 143 -2.73 -9.45 4.49
C GLY A 143 -3.96 -8.55 4.46
N ALA A 144 -4.28 -7.90 5.59
CA ALA A 144 -5.31 -6.88 5.65
C ALA A 144 -4.95 -5.66 4.77
N THR A 145 -3.70 -5.21 4.79
CA THR A 145 -3.24 -4.12 3.90
C THR A 145 -3.45 -4.47 2.44
N LEU A 146 -3.08 -5.68 2.00
CA LEU A 146 -3.29 -6.13 0.62
C LEU A 146 -4.77 -6.32 0.29
N LEU A 147 -5.54 -6.89 1.22
CA LEU A 147 -6.98 -7.14 1.05
C LEU A 147 -7.71 -5.82 0.78
N PHE A 148 -7.58 -4.86 1.69
CA PHE A 148 -8.26 -3.57 1.55
C PHE A 148 -7.62 -2.72 0.46
N GLY A 149 -6.30 -2.73 0.33
CA GLY A 149 -5.58 -2.02 -0.74
C GLY A 149 -5.90 -2.55 -2.14
N GLY A 150 -6.34 -3.81 -2.26
CA GLY A 150 -6.82 -4.41 -3.50
C GLY A 150 -8.30 -4.13 -3.77
N PHE A 151 -9.18 -4.40 -2.80
CA PHE A 151 -10.63 -4.30 -3.03
C PHE A 151 -11.18 -2.87 -2.98
N LEU A 152 -10.67 -2.00 -2.10
CA LEU A 152 -11.23 -0.66 -1.94
C LEU A 152 -11.04 0.24 -3.16
N PRO A 153 -9.92 0.19 -3.91
CA PRO A 153 -9.81 0.93 -5.16
C PRO A 153 -10.86 0.50 -6.18
N VAL A 154 -11.07 -0.80 -6.37
CA VAL A 154 -12.10 -1.32 -7.30
C VAL A 154 -13.49 -0.86 -6.86
N LEU A 155 -13.83 -1.04 -5.59
CA LEU A 155 -15.12 -0.62 -5.05
C LEU A 155 -15.31 0.90 -5.18
N GLY A 156 -14.31 1.69 -4.80
CA GLY A 156 -14.33 3.14 -4.90
C GLY A 156 -14.53 3.60 -6.34
N THR A 157 -13.79 3.01 -7.28
CA THR A 157 -13.92 3.29 -8.72
C THR A 157 -15.33 2.96 -9.23
N LEU A 158 -15.89 1.80 -8.88
CA LEU A 158 -17.26 1.42 -9.27
C LEU A 158 -18.32 2.34 -8.66
N LEU A 159 -18.19 2.68 -7.37
CA LEU A 159 -19.13 3.57 -6.68
C LEU A 159 -19.06 4.99 -7.24
N THR A 160 -17.86 5.52 -7.49
CA THR A 160 -17.68 6.86 -8.06
C THR A 160 -18.22 6.94 -9.48
N ASN A 161 -18.13 5.87 -10.27
CA ASN A 161 -18.63 5.84 -11.65
C ASN A 161 -20.13 6.24 -11.74
N PHE A 162 -20.96 5.82 -10.79
CA PHE A 162 -22.38 6.16 -10.77
C PHE A 162 -22.68 7.59 -10.29
N ASN A 163 -21.69 8.27 -9.72
CA ASN A 163 -21.83 9.59 -9.11
C ASN A 163 -21.19 10.72 -9.93
N VAL A 164 -20.61 10.40 -11.08
CA VAL A 164 -20.00 11.38 -11.99
C VAL A 164 -20.84 11.53 -13.27
N PRO A 165 -20.79 12.72 -13.91
CA PRO A 165 -21.43 12.94 -15.21
C PRO A 165 -20.99 11.91 -16.27
N PRO A 166 -21.84 11.57 -17.26
CA PRO A 166 -21.55 10.54 -18.26
C PRO A 166 -20.19 10.69 -18.97
N GLU A 167 -19.75 11.92 -19.22
CA GLU A 167 -18.47 12.23 -19.86
C GLU A 167 -17.23 11.93 -19.00
N ARG A 168 -17.42 11.69 -17.70
CA ARG A 168 -16.36 11.30 -16.75
C ARG A 168 -16.49 9.86 -16.28
N GLN A 169 -17.48 9.13 -16.77
CA GLN A 169 -17.64 7.72 -16.46
C GLN A 169 -16.55 6.88 -17.13
N ILE A 170 -16.29 5.75 -16.53
CA ILE A 170 -15.27 4.80 -16.96
C ILE A 170 -15.69 4.15 -18.28
N ASN A 171 -14.75 4.07 -19.21
CA ASN A 171 -14.93 3.30 -20.41
C ASN A 171 -14.69 1.80 -20.12
N TYR A 172 -15.77 1.04 -19.98
CA TYR A 172 -15.70 -0.42 -19.78
C TYR A 172 -15.34 -1.21 -21.04
N ASN A 173 -15.27 -0.57 -22.22
CA ASN A 173 -14.78 -1.21 -23.44
C ASN A 173 -13.25 -1.15 -23.55
N ASP A 174 -12.58 -0.34 -22.72
CA ASP A 174 -11.13 -0.27 -22.71
C ASP A 174 -10.51 -1.46 -21.94
N LEU A 175 -9.51 -2.11 -22.55
CA LEU A 175 -8.76 -3.18 -21.92
C LEU A 175 -7.97 -2.69 -20.70
N GLY A 176 -7.55 -1.42 -20.68
CA GLY A 176 -6.87 -0.81 -19.55
C GLY A 176 -7.70 -0.85 -18.26
N THR A 177 -9.02 -0.60 -18.37
CA THR A 177 -9.98 -0.67 -17.26
C THR A 177 -9.98 -2.06 -16.62
N TRP A 178 -10.08 -3.11 -17.44
CA TRP A 178 -10.11 -4.49 -16.94
C TRP A 178 -8.76 -4.95 -16.39
N PHE A 179 -7.66 -4.50 -17.01
CA PHE A 179 -6.33 -4.75 -16.49
C PHE A 179 -6.13 -4.11 -15.10
N PHE A 180 -6.58 -2.87 -14.93
CA PHE A 180 -6.61 -2.18 -13.63
C PHE A 180 -7.41 -2.99 -12.60
N PHE A 181 -8.65 -3.37 -12.89
CA PHE A 181 -9.45 -4.17 -11.96
C PHE A 181 -8.80 -5.53 -11.66
N GLY A 182 -8.25 -6.20 -12.66
CA GLY A 182 -7.57 -7.48 -12.50
C GLY A 182 -6.40 -7.41 -11.51
N ILE A 183 -5.52 -6.40 -11.64
CA ILE A 183 -4.37 -6.22 -10.73
C ILE A 183 -4.83 -6.00 -9.28
N PHE A 184 -5.82 -5.12 -9.08
CA PHE A 184 -6.29 -4.77 -7.74
C PHE A 184 -7.08 -5.92 -7.10
N LEU A 185 -7.94 -6.62 -7.85
CA LEU A 185 -8.65 -7.82 -7.37
C LEU A 185 -7.67 -8.94 -7.02
N LEU A 186 -6.67 -9.20 -7.87
CA LEU A 186 -5.61 -10.19 -7.57
C LEU A 186 -4.88 -9.83 -6.28
N THR A 187 -4.53 -8.56 -6.08
CA THR A 187 -3.89 -8.08 -4.85
C THR A 187 -4.78 -8.34 -3.62
N GLY A 188 -6.09 -8.07 -3.74
CA GLY A 188 -7.07 -8.35 -2.70
C GLY A 188 -7.16 -9.83 -2.34
N ILE A 189 -7.22 -10.71 -3.36
CA ILE A 189 -7.24 -12.16 -3.20
C ILE A 189 -5.97 -12.66 -2.52
N LEU A 190 -4.80 -12.17 -2.93
CA LEU A 190 -3.53 -12.48 -2.27
C LEU A 190 -3.56 -12.07 -0.78
N GLY A 191 -4.13 -10.91 -0.46
CA GLY A 191 -4.36 -10.49 0.93
C GLY A 191 -5.20 -11.47 1.72
N ALA A 192 -6.32 -11.95 1.16
CA ALA A 192 -7.19 -12.94 1.78
C ALA A 192 -6.46 -14.28 2.02
N ILE A 193 -5.73 -14.78 1.01
CA ILE A 193 -4.94 -16.01 1.10
C ILE A 193 -3.89 -15.89 2.21
N GLN A 194 -3.20 -14.74 2.29
CA GLN A 194 -2.20 -14.53 3.34
C GLN A 194 -2.80 -14.58 4.75
N ILE A 195 -3.97 -13.95 4.95
CA ILE A 195 -4.68 -13.98 6.22
C ILE A 195 -5.00 -15.43 6.59
N ALA A 196 -5.58 -16.20 5.65
CA ALA A 196 -5.92 -17.60 5.88
C ALA A 196 -4.69 -18.43 6.26
N LEU A 197 -3.57 -18.29 5.54
CA LEU A 197 -2.31 -18.97 5.84
C LEU A 197 -1.76 -18.59 7.22
N ALA A 198 -1.77 -17.30 7.56
CA ALA A 198 -1.29 -16.81 8.85
C ALA A 198 -2.13 -17.34 10.02
N LEU A 199 -3.46 -17.39 9.87
CA LEU A 199 -4.37 -17.97 10.87
C LEU A 199 -4.16 -19.48 11.02
N GLN A 200 -3.95 -20.20 9.92
CA GLN A 200 -3.69 -21.64 9.97
C GLN A 200 -2.38 -21.95 10.70
N LYS A 201 -1.32 -21.18 10.41
CA LYS A 201 -0.01 -21.34 11.03
C LYS A 201 0.01 -20.91 12.50
N SER A 202 -0.75 -19.89 12.88
CA SER A 202 -0.83 -19.45 14.28
C SER A 202 -1.52 -20.49 15.17
N LYS A 203 -2.58 -21.16 14.70
CA LYS A 203 -3.25 -22.25 15.44
C LYS A 203 -2.31 -23.42 15.72
N LYS A 204 -1.46 -23.80 14.76
CA LYS A 204 -0.48 -24.88 14.94
C LYS A 204 0.58 -24.58 16.01
N LEU A 205 0.86 -23.32 16.30
CA LEU A 205 1.80 -22.93 17.36
C LEU A 205 1.20 -22.97 18.77
N VAL A 206 -0.12 -23.09 18.90
CA VAL A 206 -0.81 -23.16 20.21
C VAL A 206 -1.02 -24.62 20.64
N VAL A 207 -1.04 -25.54 19.68
CA VAL A 207 -1.31 -26.98 19.89
C VAL A 207 -0.02 -27.78 20.17
N ASN A 208 1.14 -27.21 19.87
CA ASN A 208 2.46 -27.78 20.16
C ASN A 208 3.13 -27.00 21.29
#